data_AF-A0A6C1NZD9-F1
#
_entry.id   AF-A0A6C1NZD9-F1
#
_cell.length_a   1.000
_cell.length_b   1.000
_cell.length_c   1.000
_cell.angle_alpha   90.00
_cell.angle_beta   90.00
_cell.angle_gamma   90.00
#
_symmetry.space_group_name_H-M   'P 1'
#
loop_
_entity.id
_entity.type
_entity.pdbx_description
1 polymer ?
#
loop_
_entity_poly.entity_id
_entity_poly.type
_entity_poly.pdbx_seq_one_letter_code
_entity_poly.pdbx_strand_id
1 'polypeptide(L)'
;MNVEVINEDGSLGLLQNVTYSCQVQPFTLSQNPQQIAMYSPDREILYAGGLIQGKSHRDGLGSLLGLPIAERAPINVSIPDLANDDNFRTVERPNQGTVDQAIGSMIGGATASGLSTPSSISFKMETYHSERQSALQMGLSGNYLGFEGSASGSIDRQRSETTITAQFYQKMYSVVVEAPQSPGDFFNEDFTEARLQQQISQGRIGPDNLPVYVSNIVYGRMMMFSITSTASESDIRATMQAGYSSIGGSVDANLSAKQKTILAESKIKISSIGGDAEATLAMIRSGDWSQYFTNNAPLSSAAPLSYTFRNLGDGSIASVTEATEYNIRSCTARQETPGTFNFLDAQN
;
A
#
# COMPACT_ATOMS: atom_id res chain seq x y z
N MET A 1 -19.19 24.55 21.19
CA MET A 1 -18.45 23.40 21.75
C MET A 1 -17.10 23.89 22.25
N ASN A 2 -16.48 23.20 23.21
CA ASN A 2 -15.11 23.50 23.63
C ASN A 2 -14.13 22.69 22.76
N VAL A 3 -13.03 23.30 22.36
CA VAL A 3 -12.02 22.67 21.49
C VAL A 3 -10.68 22.76 22.17
N GLU A 4 -9.99 21.63 22.27
CA GLU A 4 -8.63 21.57 22.80
C GLU A 4 -7.62 22.06 21.75
N VAL A 5 -6.68 22.89 22.16
CA VAL A 5 -5.62 23.45 21.32
C VAL A 5 -4.27 23.23 21.97
N ILE A 6 -3.27 22.86 21.18
CA ILE A 6 -1.91 22.63 21.66
C ILE A 6 -1.07 23.89 21.41
N ASN A 7 -0.62 24.53 22.48
CA ASN A 7 0.19 25.74 22.44
C ASN A 7 1.66 25.45 22.07
N GLU A 8 2.44 26.49 21.77
CA GLU A 8 3.87 26.34 21.41
C GLU A 8 4.74 25.73 22.50
N ASP A 9 4.41 25.98 23.77
CA ASP A 9 5.09 25.41 24.93
C ASP A 9 4.64 23.96 25.24
N GLY A 10 3.72 23.41 24.46
CA GLY A 10 3.15 22.08 24.65
C GLY A 10 2.03 22.02 25.69
N SER A 11 1.59 23.15 26.26
CA SER A 11 0.42 23.19 27.14
C SER A 11 -0.89 23.02 26.37
N LEU A 12 -1.89 22.42 27.04
CA LEU A 12 -3.24 22.26 26.51
C LEU A 12 -4.09 23.48 26.86
N GLY A 13 -4.57 24.18 25.83
CA GLY A 13 -5.55 25.25 25.93
C GLY A 13 -6.95 24.77 25.57
N LEU A 14 -7.97 25.49 26.06
CA LEU A 14 -9.37 25.26 25.71
C LEU A 14 -9.97 26.51 25.09
N LEU A 15 -10.35 26.42 23.82
CA LEU A 15 -11.20 27.44 23.19
C LEU A 15 -12.65 27.14 23.54
N GLN A 16 -13.28 28.01 24.33
CA GLN A 16 -14.69 27.89 24.68
C GLN A 16 -15.60 28.51 23.61
N ASN A 17 -16.84 28.01 23.53
CA ASN A 17 -17.90 28.54 22.65
C ASN A 17 -17.51 28.64 21.18
N VAL A 18 -16.84 27.60 20.67
CA VAL A 18 -16.51 27.49 19.25
C VAL A 18 -17.64 26.83 18.48
N THR A 19 -18.03 27.46 17.37
CA THR A 19 -18.93 26.93 16.35
C THR A 19 -18.16 26.79 15.03
N TYR A 20 -18.35 25.68 14.33
CA TYR A 20 -17.65 25.40 13.07
C TYR A 20 -18.53 25.68 11.86
N SER A 21 -18.05 26.55 10.98
CA SER A 21 -18.59 26.69 9.63
C SER A 21 -17.77 25.79 8.70
N CYS A 22 -18.41 24.80 8.09
CA CYS A 22 -17.72 23.86 7.21
C CYS A 22 -18.20 24.01 5.78
N GLN A 23 -17.26 24.01 4.83
CA GLN A 23 -17.52 23.90 3.41
C GLN A 23 -17.08 22.52 2.92
N VAL A 24 -17.88 21.93 2.04
CA VAL A 24 -17.61 20.62 1.43
C VAL A 24 -17.45 20.83 -0.06
N GLN A 25 -16.33 20.39 -0.62
CA GLN A 25 -16.06 20.47 -2.04
C GLN A 25 -15.82 19.05 -2.58
N PRO A 26 -16.58 18.60 -3.59
CA PRO A 26 -16.36 17.30 -4.23
C PRO A 26 -15.14 17.34 -5.16
N PHE A 27 -14.38 16.24 -5.18
CA PHE A 27 -13.23 16.02 -6.05
C PHE A 27 -13.26 14.62 -6.65
N THR A 28 -12.73 14.49 -7.86
CA THR A 28 -12.47 13.21 -8.53
C THR A 28 -10.97 13.05 -8.70
N LEU A 29 -10.42 11.93 -8.24
CA LEU A 29 -9.03 11.53 -8.45
C LEU A 29 -9.01 10.31 -9.35
N SER A 30 -8.26 10.39 -10.46
CA SER A 30 -8.02 9.25 -11.34
C SER A 30 -6.52 9.00 -11.48
N GLN A 31 -6.09 7.75 -11.28
CA GLN A 31 -4.72 7.31 -11.48
C GLN A 31 -4.67 5.99 -12.25
N ASN A 32 -3.59 5.81 -13.01
CA ASN A 32 -3.27 4.58 -13.74
C ASN A 32 -2.04 3.91 -13.11
N PRO A 33 -2.20 3.19 -11.99
CA PRO A 33 -1.06 2.51 -11.38
C PRO A 33 -0.52 1.42 -12.32
N GLN A 34 0.78 1.49 -12.65
CA GLN A 34 1.48 0.42 -13.39
C GLN A 34 1.83 -0.78 -12.48
N GLN A 35 1.82 -0.55 -11.16
CA GLN A 35 2.03 -1.55 -10.13
C GLN A 35 0.83 -1.51 -9.19
N ILE A 36 0.19 -2.65 -8.98
CA ILE A 36 -0.98 -2.74 -8.10
C ILE A 36 -0.48 -3.15 -6.72
N ALA A 37 -0.54 -2.23 -5.76
CA ALA A 37 -0.17 -2.54 -4.39
C ALA A 37 -1.31 -3.25 -3.65
N MET A 38 -0.99 -4.32 -2.90
CA MET A 38 -2.00 -5.17 -2.26
C MET A 38 -1.62 -5.46 -0.81
N TYR A 39 -2.51 -5.11 0.14
CA TYR A 39 -2.29 -5.35 1.58
C TYR A 39 -2.42 -6.82 1.98
N SER A 40 -3.36 -7.54 1.35
CA SER A 40 -3.61 -8.96 1.57
C SER A 40 -3.90 -9.61 0.22
N PRO A 41 -2.85 -9.95 -0.54
CA PRO A 41 -3.02 -10.60 -1.83
C PRO A 41 -3.52 -12.02 -1.64
N ASP A 42 -4.43 -12.48 -2.52
CA ASP A 42 -4.79 -13.89 -2.63
C ASP A 42 -3.58 -14.67 -3.13
N ARG A 43 -2.78 -15.19 -2.19
CA ARG A 43 -1.52 -15.87 -2.48
C ARG A 43 -1.71 -17.19 -3.21
N GLU A 44 -2.92 -17.76 -3.23
CA GLU A 44 -3.20 -19.00 -3.96
C GLU A 44 -3.05 -18.77 -5.48
N ILE A 45 -3.46 -17.60 -5.96
CA ILE A 45 -3.48 -17.25 -7.40
C ILE A 45 -2.40 -16.21 -7.77
N LEU A 46 -1.97 -15.37 -6.83
CA LEU A 46 -1.01 -14.28 -7.05
C LEU A 46 0.44 -14.67 -6.73
N TYR A 47 0.96 -15.64 -7.47
CA TYR A 47 2.38 -16.03 -7.44
C TYR A 47 3.07 -15.69 -8.78
N ALA A 48 4.40 -15.63 -8.80
CA ALA A 48 5.15 -15.29 -10.01
C ALA A 48 4.85 -16.29 -11.14
N GLY A 49 4.35 -15.81 -12.27
CA GLY A 49 3.94 -16.65 -13.40
C GLY A 49 2.57 -17.31 -13.23
N GLY A 50 1.83 -16.96 -12.17
CA GLY A 50 0.42 -17.31 -12.01
C GLY A 50 -0.42 -16.73 -13.14
N LEU A 51 -1.39 -17.51 -13.62
CA LEU A 51 -2.32 -17.12 -14.68
C LEU A 51 -3.63 -16.65 -14.05
N ILE A 52 -4.12 -15.51 -14.51
CA ILE A 52 -5.33 -14.85 -14.02
C ILE A 52 -6.27 -14.59 -15.20
N GLN A 53 -7.57 -14.67 -14.96
CA GLN A 53 -8.59 -14.29 -15.95
C GLN A 53 -8.61 -12.77 -16.12
N GLY A 54 -8.35 -12.23 -17.31
CA GLY A 54 -8.21 -10.79 -17.52
C GLY A 54 -9.47 -9.97 -17.22
N LYS A 55 -10.67 -10.57 -17.38
CA LYS A 55 -11.91 -9.92 -16.96
C LYS A 55 -11.93 -9.68 -15.44
N SER A 56 -11.56 -10.69 -14.66
CA SER A 56 -11.51 -10.59 -13.20
C SER A 56 -10.47 -9.58 -12.70
N HIS A 57 -9.33 -9.49 -13.41
CA HIS A 57 -8.29 -8.49 -13.14
C HIS A 57 -8.78 -7.07 -13.38
N ARG A 58 -9.54 -6.83 -14.45
CA ARG A 58 -10.15 -5.53 -14.73
C ARG A 58 -11.18 -5.12 -13.68
N ASP A 59 -11.93 -6.09 -13.15
CA ASP A 59 -13.01 -5.84 -12.20
C ASP A 59 -12.52 -5.56 -10.75
N GLY A 60 -11.27 -5.93 -10.42
CA GLY A 60 -10.61 -5.57 -9.16
C GLY A 60 -10.44 -6.70 -8.13
N LEU A 61 -9.96 -6.34 -6.93
CA LEU A 61 -9.74 -7.30 -5.84
C LEU A 61 -11.08 -7.78 -5.27
N GLY A 62 -11.15 -9.06 -4.88
CA GLY A 62 -12.41 -9.73 -4.52
C GLY A 62 -13.17 -10.31 -5.72
N SER A 63 -12.88 -9.86 -6.94
CA SER A 63 -13.31 -10.52 -8.17
C SER A 63 -12.23 -11.36 -8.85
N LEU A 64 -10.96 -11.22 -8.44
CA LEU A 64 -9.82 -11.95 -9.02
C LEU A 64 -10.07 -13.46 -9.06
N LEU A 65 -9.92 -14.03 -10.25
CA LEU A 65 -10.03 -15.47 -10.48
C LEU A 65 -8.76 -15.96 -11.16
N GLY A 66 -8.16 -17.00 -10.58
CA GLY A 66 -7.13 -17.77 -11.27
C GLY A 66 -7.66 -18.36 -12.58
N LEU A 67 -6.76 -18.55 -13.54
CA LEU A 67 -6.98 -19.35 -14.73
C LEU A 67 -6.31 -20.71 -14.50
N PRO A 68 -7.05 -21.72 -13.99
CA PRO A 68 -6.47 -22.99 -13.59
C PRO A 68 -6.16 -23.84 -14.83
N ILE A 69 -4.91 -23.77 -15.27
CA ILE A 69 -4.32 -24.64 -16.30
C ILE A 69 -3.10 -25.30 -15.67
N ALA A 70 -3.15 -26.63 -15.52
CA ALA A 70 -2.09 -27.40 -14.87
C ALA A 70 -0.98 -27.81 -15.85
N GLU A 71 -1.32 -27.86 -17.13
CA GLU A 71 -0.47 -28.20 -18.28
C GLU A 71 0.48 -27.03 -18.62
N ARG A 72 1.32 -26.64 -17.66
CA ARG A 72 2.26 -25.53 -17.76
C ARG A 72 3.63 -26.01 -18.25
N ALA A 73 4.26 -25.24 -19.12
CA ALA A 73 5.68 -25.40 -19.44
C ALA A 73 6.56 -24.89 -18.29
N PRO A 74 7.84 -25.31 -18.23
CA PRO A 74 8.80 -24.72 -17.32
C PRO A 74 8.88 -23.20 -17.48
N ILE A 75 8.99 -22.48 -16.38
CA ILE A 75 9.21 -21.03 -16.39
C ILE A 75 10.50 -20.67 -15.67
N ASN A 76 11.09 -19.57 -16.12
CA ASN A 76 12.25 -18.98 -15.49
C ASN A 76 11.83 -17.90 -14.49
N VAL A 77 12.20 -18.10 -13.23
CA VAL A 77 11.94 -17.18 -12.12
C VAL A 77 13.26 -16.60 -11.64
N SER A 78 13.36 -15.27 -11.65
CA SER A 78 14.59 -14.56 -11.30
C SER A 78 14.37 -13.54 -10.21
N ILE A 79 15.40 -13.26 -9.41
CA ILE A 79 15.46 -12.17 -8.45
C ILE A 79 16.68 -11.29 -8.81
N PRO A 80 16.56 -10.40 -9.81
CA PRO A 80 17.72 -9.68 -10.37
C PRO A 80 18.45 -8.79 -9.37
N ASP A 81 17.77 -8.39 -8.30
CA ASP A 81 18.36 -7.57 -7.22
C ASP A 81 19.35 -8.38 -6.35
N LEU A 82 19.38 -9.72 -6.44
CA LEU A 82 20.41 -10.56 -5.83
C LEU A 82 21.66 -10.56 -6.73
N ALA A 83 22.70 -9.85 -6.28
CA ALA A 83 23.99 -9.77 -6.96
C ALA A 83 24.87 -11.02 -6.67
N ASN A 84 24.33 -12.21 -6.92
CA ASN A 84 25.02 -13.50 -6.82
C ASN A 84 24.64 -14.42 -8.00
N ASP A 85 25.25 -15.59 -8.08
CA ASP A 85 24.91 -16.64 -9.05
C ASP A 85 23.60 -17.36 -8.70
N ASP A 86 23.15 -17.24 -7.45
CA ASP A 86 21.92 -17.83 -6.93
C ASP A 86 20.68 -16.93 -7.06
N ASN A 87 20.53 -16.26 -8.20
CA ASN A 87 19.47 -15.27 -8.44
C ASN A 87 18.42 -15.72 -9.47
N PHE A 88 18.46 -17.00 -9.87
CA PHE A 88 17.64 -17.56 -10.92
C PHE A 88 17.30 -19.04 -10.66
N ARG A 89 16.08 -19.44 -11.04
CA ARG A 89 15.63 -20.84 -11.05
C ARG A 89 14.69 -21.10 -12.23
N THR A 90 14.92 -22.22 -12.93
CA THR A 90 13.90 -22.83 -13.79
C THR A 90 12.97 -23.68 -12.92
N VAL A 91 11.67 -23.41 -13.00
CA VAL A 91 10.62 -24.13 -12.27
C VAL A 91 9.90 -25.04 -13.26
N GLU A 92 10.21 -26.33 -13.22
CA GLU A 92 9.73 -27.33 -14.21
C GLU A 92 8.20 -27.45 -14.29
N ARG A 93 7.51 -27.30 -13.16
CA ARG A 93 6.05 -27.46 -13.05
C ARG A 93 5.44 -26.32 -12.23
N PRO A 94 5.29 -25.12 -12.83
CA PRO A 94 4.96 -23.93 -12.05
C PRO A 94 3.55 -23.97 -11.48
N ASN A 95 3.50 -24.00 -10.16
CA ASN A 95 2.36 -23.73 -9.30
C ASN A 95 2.83 -22.89 -8.10
N GLN A 96 1.88 -22.37 -7.31
CA GLN A 96 2.16 -21.55 -6.13
C GLN A 96 3.25 -22.14 -5.24
N GLY A 97 3.14 -23.42 -4.84
CA GLY A 97 4.11 -24.05 -3.95
C GLY A 97 5.51 -24.18 -4.55
N THR A 98 5.63 -24.62 -5.81
CA THR A 98 6.94 -24.79 -6.48
C THR A 98 7.65 -23.46 -6.73
N VAL A 99 6.90 -22.40 -7.05
CA VAL A 99 7.46 -21.06 -7.28
C VAL A 99 7.89 -20.44 -5.95
N ASP A 100 7.06 -20.54 -4.91
CA ASP A 100 7.39 -20.05 -3.57
C ASP A 100 8.60 -20.79 -2.98
N GLN A 101 8.73 -22.09 -3.22
CA GLN A 101 9.91 -22.86 -2.82
C GLN A 101 11.18 -22.36 -3.52
N ALA A 102 11.11 -22.06 -4.82
CA ALA A 102 12.23 -21.53 -5.58
C ALA A 102 12.67 -20.15 -5.07
N ILE A 103 11.71 -19.23 -4.86
CA ILE A 103 11.94 -17.89 -4.30
C ILE A 103 12.52 -18.01 -2.88
N GLY A 104 11.90 -18.82 -2.02
CA GLY A 104 12.30 -19.00 -0.63
C GLY A 104 13.72 -19.56 -0.50
N SER A 105 14.13 -20.43 -1.41
CA SER A 105 15.48 -21.00 -1.43
C SER A 105 16.54 -19.94 -1.80
N MET A 106 16.30 -19.13 -2.84
CA MET A 106 17.21 -18.04 -3.25
C MET A 106 17.32 -16.97 -2.15
N ILE A 107 16.19 -16.54 -1.57
CA ILE A 107 16.17 -15.56 -0.48
C ILE A 107 16.79 -16.12 0.81
N GLY A 108 16.57 -17.40 1.11
CA GLY A 108 17.20 -18.07 2.25
C GLY A 108 18.72 -18.10 2.12
N GLY A 109 19.23 -18.47 0.95
CA GLY A 109 20.66 -18.44 0.64
C GLY A 109 21.26 -17.03 0.77
N ALA A 110 20.63 -16.04 0.13
CA ALA A 110 21.04 -14.64 0.21
C ALA A 110 21.03 -14.09 1.64
N THR A 111 20.01 -14.44 2.44
CA THR A 111 19.92 -14.03 3.84
C THR A 111 21.04 -14.66 4.67
N ALA A 112 21.30 -15.95 4.50
CA ALA A 112 22.34 -16.67 5.23
C ALA A 112 23.75 -16.17 4.89
N SER A 113 23.98 -15.74 3.65
CA SER A 113 25.26 -15.16 3.22
C SER A 113 25.42 -13.68 3.61
N GLY A 114 24.41 -13.05 4.21
CA GLY A 114 24.41 -11.62 4.53
C GLY A 114 24.39 -10.72 3.28
N LEU A 115 23.84 -11.19 2.16
CA LEU A 115 23.76 -10.41 0.93
C LEU A 115 22.82 -9.21 1.12
N SER A 116 23.32 -8.02 0.81
CA SER A 116 22.50 -6.82 0.73
C SER A 116 21.95 -6.64 -0.69
N THR A 117 20.69 -6.26 -0.83
CA THR A 117 20.11 -5.86 -2.12
C THR A 117 20.05 -4.34 -2.25
N PRO A 118 20.13 -3.79 -3.47
CA PRO A 118 19.78 -2.40 -3.71
C PRO A 118 18.33 -2.16 -3.26
N SER A 119 18.14 -1.31 -2.25
CA SER A 119 16.80 -0.94 -1.77
C SER A 119 16.46 0.49 -2.15
N SER A 120 15.20 0.74 -2.52
CA SER A 120 14.69 2.08 -2.79
C SER A 120 13.64 2.44 -1.76
N ILE A 121 13.87 3.53 -1.04
CA ILE A 121 12.98 4.04 0.00
C ILE A 121 12.24 5.27 -0.53
N SER A 122 10.95 5.35 -0.26
CA SER A 122 10.15 6.55 -0.47
C SER A 122 9.32 6.86 0.77
N PHE A 123 9.14 8.16 1.02
CA PHE A 123 8.31 8.67 2.09
C PHE A 123 7.35 9.72 1.52
N LYS A 124 6.06 9.54 1.79
CA LYS A 124 4.99 10.43 1.32
C LYS A 124 4.09 10.81 2.49
N MET A 125 3.55 12.03 2.48
CA MET A 125 2.57 12.47 3.48
C MET A 125 1.42 13.19 2.81
N GLU A 126 0.21 12.75 3.09
CA GLU A 126 -1.01 13.32 2.52
C GLU A 126 -2.03 13.64 3.61
N THR A 127 -2.87 14.63 3.34
CA THR A 127 -4.03 14.90 4.19
C THR A 127 -5.10 13.85 3.89
N TYR A 128 -5.54 13.17 4.93
CA TYR A 128 -6.53 12.10 4.79
C TYR A 128 -7.94 12.69 4.65
N HIS A 129 -8.62 12.34 3.56
CA HIS A 129 -10.02 12.65 3.34
C HIS A 129 -10.89 11.39 3.23
N SER A 130 -10.37 10.35 2.56
CA SER A 130 -10.95 9.02 2.54
C SER A 130 -9.85 7.97 2.36
N GLU A 131 -10.14 6.71 2.68
CA GLU A 131 -9.19 5.61 2.49
C GLU A 131 -8.76 5.48 1.03
N ARG A 132 -9.72 5.46 0.10
CA ARG A 132 -9.44 5.33 -1.34
C ARG A 132 -8.61 6.50 -1.88
N GLN A 133 -8.89 7.74 -1.44
CA GLN A 133 -8.07 8.89 -1.84
C GLN A 133 -6.65 8.78 -1.29
N SER A 134 -6.50 8.50 0.01
CA SER A 134 -5.17 8.38 0.63
C SER A 134 -4.37 7.26 -0.03
N ALA A 135 -5.00 6.13 -0.32
CA ALA A 135 -4.39 5.00 -1.01
C ALA A 135 -3.86 5.40 -2.39
N LEU A 136 -4.74 5.96 -3.22
CA LEU A 136 -4.41 6.33 -4.59
C LEU A 136 -3.32 7.39 -4.66
N GLN A 137 -3.35 8.42 -3.80
CA GLN A 137 -2.28 9.42 -3.73
C GLN A 137 -0.95 8.82 -3.28
N MET A 138 -0.99 7.79 -2.43
CA MET A 138 0.19 7.03 -2.01
C MET A 138 0.64 6.01 -3.07
N GLY A 139 0.01 5.97 -4.25
CA GLY A 139 0.32 5.02 -5.33
C GLY A 139 -0.13 3.59 -5.00
N LEU A 140 -1.00 3.44 -4.02
CA LEU A 140 -1.64 2.18 -3.69
C LEU A 140 -2.98 2.13 -4.42
N SER A 141 -3.26 0.97 -4.99
CA SER A 141 -4.56 0.75 -5.60
C SER A 141 -5.64 0.74 -4.51
N GLY A 142 -6.65 1.60 -4.65
CA GLY A 142 -7.78 1.67 -3.73
C GLY A 142 -8.70 0.46 -3.88
N ASN A 143 -8.82 -0.07 -5.10
CA ASN A 143 -9.60 -1.26 -5.42
C ASN A 143 -8.97 -2.55 -4.85
N TYR A 144 -7.69 -2.48 -4.48
CA TYR A 144 -6.89 -3.61 -4.01
C TYR A 144 -6.41 -3.47 -2.56
N LEU A 145 -7.01 -2.54 -1.83
CA LEU A 145 -6.93 -2.51 -0.38
C LEU A 145 -7.95 -3.49 0.21
N GLY A 146 -7.47 -4.56 0.85
CA GLY A 146 -8.29 -5.43 1.70
C GLY A 146 -8.89 -4.74 2.94
N PHE A 147 -8.94 -3.41 2.98
CA PHE A 147 -9.53 -2.61 4.06
C PHE A 147 -11.05 -2.51 3.97
N GLU A 148 -11.65 -2.71 2.78
CA GLU A 148 -13.09 -2.54 2.57
C GLU A 148 -13.99 -3.50 3.37
N GLY A 149 -13.42 -4.57 3.93
CA GLY A 149 -14.15 -5.54 4.78
C GLY A 149 -14.22 -5.19 6.26
N SER A 150 -13.54 -4.14 6.73
CA SER A 150 -13.53 -3.78 8.14
C SER A 150 -14.15 -2.41 8.36
N ALA A 151 -15.25 -2.36 9.10
CA ALA A 151 -15.76 -1.13 9.71
C ALA A 151 -14.73 -0.42 10.63
N SER A 152 -13.50 -0.95 10.74
CA SER A 152 -12.32 -0.37 11.40
C SER A 152 -11.39 0.44 10.48
N GLY A 153 -11.67 0.50 9.16
CA GLY A 153 -10.88 1.29 8.20
C GLY A 153 -11.05 2.80 8.39
N SER A 154 -12.31 3.24 8.55
CA SER A 154 -12.65 4.66 8.53
C SER A 154 -12.03 5.34 9.74
N ILE A 155 -11.19 6.33 9.49
CA ILE A 155 -10.68 7.17 10.58
C ILE A 155 -11.83 8.08 11.02
N ASP A 156 -12.43 7.75 12.16
CA ASP A 156 -13.43 8.60 12.78
C ASP A 156 -12.73 9.85 13.34
N ARG A 157 -13.14 11.02 12.83
CA ARG A 157 -12.58 12.31 13.21
C ARG A 157 -13.67 13.33 13.47
N GLN A 158 -13.46 14.10 14.52
CA GLN A 158 -14.32 15.25 14.83
C GLN A 158 -14.08 16.39 13.83
N ARG A 159 -15.03 17.34 13.78
CA ARG A 159 -14.90 18.51 12.89
C ARG A 159 -13.67 19.38 13.19
N SER A 160 -13.19 19.32 14.42
CA SER A 160 -12.01 20.02 14.93
C SER A 160 -10.70 19.29 14.64
N GLU A 161 -10.76 18.04 14.17
CA GLU A 161 -9.58 17.19 14.03
C GLU A 161 -9.12 17.14 12.56
N THR A 162 -7.81 17.24 12.37
CA THR A 162 -7.13 17.00 11.10
C THR A 162 -6.45 15.64 11.17
N THR A 163 -6.52 14.89 10.06
CA THR A 163 -5.82 13.61 9.93
C THR A 163 -4.77 13.73 8.83
N ILE A 164 -3.52 13.47 9.16
CA ILE A 164 -2.42 13.35 8.20
C ILE A 164 -1.98 11.90 8.20
N THR A 165 -1.81 11.32 7.00
CA THR A 165 -1.29 9.97 6.81
C THR A 165 0.06 10.06 6.11
N ALA A 166 1.06 9.38 6.68
CA ALA A 166 2.37 9.17 6.11
C ALA A 166 2.49 7.72 5.60
N GLN A 167 3.22 7.55 4.51
CA GLN A 167 3.63 6.25 3.97
C GLN A 167 5.14 6.21 3.93
N PHE A 168 5.71 5.20 4.59
CA PHE A 168 7.04 4.69 4.31
C PHE A 168 6.91 3.47 3.41
N TYR A 169 7.68 3.44 2.33
CA TYR A 169 7.72 2.33 1.39
C TYR A 169 9.16 2.01 1.05
N GLN A 170 9.59 0.77 1.26
CA GLN A 170 10.90 0.28 0.89
C GLN A 170 10.74 -0.94 -0.04
N LYS A 171 11.11 -0.79 -1.32
CA LYS A 171 11.38 -1.95 -2.18
C LYS A 171 12.70 -2.57 -1.72
N MET A 172 12.69 -3.87 -1.47
CA MET A 172 13.88 -4.65 -1.10
C MET A 172 14.37 -5.50 -2.27
N TYR A 173 13.48 -6.18 -2.98
CA TYR A 173 13.82 -6.92 -4.20
C TYR A 173 12.59 -7.10 -5.10
N SER A 174 12.79 -7.63 -6.30
CA SER A 174 11.73 -7.95 -7.25
C SER A 174 11.91 -9.36 -7.78
N VAL A 175 10.82 -10.12 -7.82
CA VAL A 175 10.74 -11.42 -8.48
C VAL A 175 10.16 -11.21 -9.86
N VAL A 176 10.88 -11.62 -10.90
CA VAL A 176 10.46 -11.46 -12.30
C VAL A 176 10.34 -12.82 -12.97
N VAL A 177 9.41 -12.91 -13.92
CA VAL A 177 9.24 -14.07 -14.80
C VAL A 177 9.59 -13.64 -16.21
N GLU A 178 10.41 -14.46 -16.88
CA GLU A 178 10.76 -14.25 -18.27
C GLU A 178 9.50 -14.22 -19.14
N ALA A 179 9.40 -13.21 -20.02
CA ALA A 179 8.30 -13.12 -20.96
C ALA A 179 8.41 -14.24 -22.00
N PRO A 180 7.31 -14.91 -22.35
CA PRO A 180 7.37 -15.95 -23.36
C PRO A 180 7.54 -15.34 -24.75
N GLN A 181 8.11 -16.08 -25.70
CA GLN A 181 8.21 -15.62 -27.09
C GLN A 181 6.85 -15.68 -27.78
N SER A 182 6.03 -16.65 -27.39
CA SER A 182 4.64 -16.79 -27.84
C SER A 182 3.73 -17.17 -26.66
N PRO A 183 2.41 -16.86 -26.71
CA PRO A 183 1.48 -17.28 -25.66
C PRO A 183 1.49 -18.79 -25.39
N GLY A 184 1.80 -19.60 -26.41
CA GLY A 184 1.88 -21.06 -26.32
C GLY A 184 3.01 -21.55 -25.42
N ASP A 185 4.10 -20.79 -25.30
CA ASP A 185 5.30 -21.19 -24.55
C ASP A 185 5.05 -21.26 -23.03
N PHE A 186 3.90 -20.74 -22.54
CA PHE A 186 3.49 -20.89 -21.14
C PHE A 186 2.93 -22.29 -20.82
N PHE A 187 2.66 -23.09 -21.84
CA PHE A 187 1.97 -24.36 -21.76
C PHE A 187 2.84 -25.47 -22.36
N ASN A 188 2.73 -26.67 -21.77
CA ASN A 188 3.43 -27.83 -22.29
C ASN A 188 2.56 -28.54 -23.35
N GLU A 189 3.10 -29.61 -23.95
CA GLU A 189 2.41 -30.36 -25.00
C GLU A 189 1.09 -31.02 -24.55
N ASP A 190 0.87 -31.19 -23.24
CA ASP A 190 -0.39 -31.72 -22.70
C ASP A 190 -1.55 -30.69 -22.78
N PHE A 191 -1.23 -29.40 -22.97
CA PHE A 191 -2.23 -28.36 -23.19
C PHE A 191 -2.77 -28.40 -24.63
N THR A 192 -3.70 -29.32 -24.86
CA THR A 192 -4.29 -29.55 -26.17
C THR A 192 -5.39 -28.54 -26.53
N GLU A 193 -5.77 -28.50 -27.82
CA GLU A 193 -6.93 -27.74 -28.29
C GLU A 193 -8.22 -28.07 -27.49
N ALA A 194 -8.42 -29.34 -27.12
CA ALA A 194 -9.56 -29.74 -26.31
C ALA A 194 -9.56 -29.06 -24.91
N ARG A 195 -8.38 -28.88 -24.30
CA ARG A 195 -8.24 -28.14 -23.04
C ARG A 195 -8.51 -26.66 -23.23
N LEU A 196 -8.02 -26.06 -24.31
CA LEU A 196 -8.32 -24.67 -24.65
C LEU A 196 -9.84 -24.46 -24.83
N GLN A 197 -10.49 -25.30 -25.63
CA GLN A 197 -11.94 -25.26 -25.84
C GLN A 197 -12.71 -25.47 -24.54
N GLN A 198 -12.22 -26.31 -23.62
CA GLN A 198 -12.80 -26.44 -22.28
C GLN A 198 -12.76 -25.10 -21.53
N GLN A 199 -11.62 -24.41 -21.48
CA GLN A 199 -11.50 -23.11 -20.80
C GLN A 199 -12.40 -22.04 -21.45
N ILE A 200 -12.54 -22.06 -22.77
CA ILE A 200 -13.44 -21.17 -23.52
C ILE A 200 -14.91 -21.45 -23.19
N SER A 201 -15.32 -22.72 -23.22
CA SER A 201 -16.70 -23.13 -22.89
C SER A 201 -17.12 -22.78 -21.46
N GLN A 202 -16.13 -22.72 -20.55
CA GLN A 202 -16.31 -22.31 -19.16
C GLN A 202 -16.26 -20.78 -18.97
N GLY A 203 -16.06 -20.01 -20.04
CA GLY A 203 -15.97 -18.55 -20.01
C GLY A 203 -14.69 -18.00 -19.38
N ARG A 204 -13.68 -18.85 -19.14
CA ARG A 204 -12.41 -18.48 -18.49
C ARG A 204 -11.41 -17.84 -19.45
N ILE A 205 -11.59 -18.08 -20.76
CA ILE A 205 -10.84 -17.47 -21.85
C ILE A 205 -11.83 -17.01 -22.91
N GLY A 206 -11.67 -15.80 -23.42
CA GLY A 206 -12.51 -15.28 -24.50
C GLY A 206 -12.06 -13.88 -24.94
N PRO A 207 -12.69 -13.30 -25.98
CA PRO A 207 -12.32 -11.98 -26.49
C PRO A 207 -12.42 -10.88 -25.40
N ASP A 208 -13.38 -11.00 -24.48
CA ASP A 208 -13.56 -10.08 -23.36
C ASP A 208 -12.90 -10.54 -22.04
N ASN A 209 -12.19 -11.67 -22.07
CA ASN A 209 -11.53 -12.31 -20.93
C ASN A 209 -10.17 -12.91 -21.36
N LEU A 210 -9.27 -12.03 -21.82
CA LEU A 210 -7.93 -12.43 -22.24
C LEU A 210 -7.09 -12.84 -21.02
N PRO A 211 -6.33 -13.96 -21.07
CA PRO A 211 -5.45 -14.35 -19.97
C PRO A 211 -4.38 -13.30 -19.69
N VAL A 212 -4.14 -13.05 -18.41
CA VAL A 212 -3.00 -12.26 -17.93
C VAL A 212 -2.14 -13.11 -17.01
N TYR A 213 -0.86 -12.76 -16.87
CA TYR A 213 0.05 -13.43 -15.95
C TYR A 213 0.78 -12.45 -15.03
N VAL A 214 1.16 -12.92 -13.85
CA VAL A 214 1.97 -12.15 -12.90
C VAL A 214 3.42 -12.14 -13.38
N SER A 215 3.82 -11.04 -14.02
CA SER A 215 5.15 -10.90 -14.64
C SER A 215 6.22 -10.42 -13.66
N ASN A 216 5.83 -9.64 -12.66
CA ASN A 216 6.74 -9.08 -11.67
C ASN A 216 6.03 -8.89 -10.33
N ILE A 217 6.72 -9.18 -9.23
CA ILE A 217 6.28 -8.92 -7.86
C ILE A 217 7.38 -8.15 -7.15
N VAL A 218 7.05 -6.97 -6.64
CA VAL A 218 7.95 -6.19 -5.78
C VAL A 218 7.78 -6.65 -4.35
N TYR A 219 8.86 -7.10 -3.72
CA TYR A 219 8.90 -7.45 -2.31
C TYR A 219 9.61 -6.36 -1.50
N GLY A 220 9.11 -6.14 -0.28
CA GLY A 220 9.71 -5.19 0.62
C GLY A 220 8.94 -5.03 1.91
N ARG A 221 9.01 -3.82 2.47
CA ARG A 221 8.19 -3.42 3.62
C ARG A 221 7.55 -2.06 3.41
N MET A 222 6.36 -1.90 3.95
CA MET A 222 5.58 -0.67 3.91
C MET A 222 5.00 -0.40 5.29
N MET A 223 4.95 0.86 5.68
CA MET A 223 4.22 1.33 6.86
C MET A 223 3.38 2.54 6.49
N MET A 224 2.09 2.45 6.77
CA MET A 224 1.18 3.59 6.80
C MET A 224 0.93 4.00 8.24
N PHE A 225 1.05 5.30 8.50
CA PHE A 225 0.89 5.88 9.82
C PHE A 225 0.01 7.11 9.73
N SER A 226 -1.03 7.18 10.56
CA SER A 226 -1.95 8.31 10.59
C SER A 226 -1.98 8.94 11.98
N ILE A 227 -1.84 10.27 12.04
CA ILE A 227 -2.07 11.09 13.23
C ILE A 227 -3.37 11.84 13.02
N THR A 228 -4.31 11.71 13.94
CA THR A 228 -5.51 12.54 14.03
C THR A 228 -5.44 13.40 15.28
N SER A 229 -5.46 14.73 15.10
CA SER A 229 -5.23 15.72 16.15
C SER A 229 -6.05 16.98 15.92
N THR A 230 -6.32 17.75 16.98
CA THR A 230 -6.81 19.13 16.85
C THR A 230 -5.71 20.14 16.52
N ALA A 231 -4.44 19.72 16.52
CA ALA A 231 -3.32 20.53 16.07
C ALA A 231 -3.46 20.94 14.59
N SER A 232 -2.77 22.02 14.21
CA SER A 232 -2.76 22.47 12.83
C SER A 232 -2.12 21.43 11.91
N GLU A 233 -2.54 21.38 10.64
CA GLU A 233 -1.93 20.50 9.63
C GLU A 233 -0.40 20.69 9.56
N SER A 234 0.09 21.93 9.62
CA SER A 234 1.51 22.24 9.63
C SER A 234 2.23 21.65 10.85
N ASP A 235 1.62 21.71 12.04
CA ASP A 235 2.22 21.15 13.24
C ASP A 235 2.26 19.62 13.20
N ILE A 236 1.21 18.98 12.69
CA ILE A 236 1.16 17.52 12.52
C ILE A 236 2.23 17.08 11.52
N ARG A 237 2.33 17.74 10.36
CA ARG A 237 3.36 17.45 9.35
C ARG A 237 4.77 17.65 9.89
N ALA A 238 5.02 18.75 10.60
CA ALA A 238 6.31 19.01 11.25
C ALA A 238 6.65 17.94 12.30
N THR A 239 5.66 17.46 13.05
CA THR A 239 5.82 16.37 14.02
C THR A 239 6.23 15.06 13.32
N MET A 240 5.54 14.68 12.24
CA MET A 240 5.90 13.49 11.45
C MET A 240 7.28 13.62 10.79
N GLN A 241 7.60 14.79 10.24
CA GLN A 241 8.89 15.06 9.60
C GLN A 241 10.06 15.01 10.58
N ALA A 242 9.87 15.49 11.81
CA ALA A 242 10.90 15.40 12.85
C ALA A 242 11.22 13.93 13.19
N GLY A 243 10.19 13.07 13.27
CA GLY A 243 10.37 11.63 13.47
C GLY A 243 11.00 10.91 12.27
N TYR A 244 10.81 11.39 11.04
CA TYR A 244 11.45 10.83 9.84
C TYR A 244 12.89 11.35 9.62
N SER A 245 13.18 12.61 9.94
CA SER A 245 14.49 13.23 9.66
C SER A 245 15.63 12.62 10.49
N SER A 246 15.32 11.91 11.57
CA SER A 246 16.28 11.10 12.33
C SER A 246 16.91 9.95 11.52
N ILE A 247 16.35 9.63 10.34
CA ILE A 247 16.85 8.59 9.41
C ILE A 247 18.03 9.11 8.56
N GLY A 248 18.12 10.42 8.33
CA GLY A 248 19.06 11.03 7.39
C GLY A 248 20.42 11.46 7.95
N GLY A 249 20.62 11.39 9.26
CA GLY A 249 21.91 11.69 9.90
C GLY A 249 21.79 12.32 11.28
N SER A 250 22.39 11.66 12.27
CA SER A 250 23.13 12.20 13.44
C SER A 250 22.53 13.37 14.25
N VAL A 251 21.21 13.56 14.27
CA VAL A 251 20.58 14.50 15.20
C VAL A 251 19.80 13.67 16.20
N ASP A 252 20.20 13.74 17.48
CA ASP A 252 19.31 13.43 18.59
C ASP A 252 18.05 14.28 18.39
N ALA A 253 17.02 13.68 17.77
CA ALA A 253 15.77 14.35 17.44
C ALA A 253 14.99 14.54 18.74
N ASN A 254 15.45 15.47 19.58
CA ASN A 254 14.69 15.94 20.73
C ASN A 254 13.47 16.69 20.19
N LEU A 255 12.35 15.97 20.07
CA LEU A 255 11.06 16.57 19.78
C LEU A 255 10.81 17.74 20.73
N SER A 256 10.33 18.85 20.18
CA SER A 256 9.86 20.00 20.97
C SER A 256 8.75 19.58 21.92
N ALA A 257 8.51 20.37 22.98
CA ALA A 257 7.41 20.13 23.91
C ALA A 257 6.05 20.00 23.18
N LYS A 258 5.79 20.91 22.22
CA LYS A 258 4.61 20.85 21.35
C LYS A 258 4.48 19.53 20.58
N GLN A 259 5.55 19.08 19.93
CA GLN A 259 5.55 17.83 19.17
C GLN A 259 5.33 16.61 20.07
N LYS A 260 5.92 16.60 21.27
CA LYS A 260 5.67 15.56 22.28
C LYS A 260 4.20 15.53 22.70
N THR A 261 3.61 16.68 22.97
CA THR A 261 2.18 16.78 23.30
C THR A 261 1.30 16.32 22.14
N ILE A 262 1.61 16.72 20.90
CA ILE A 262 0.87 16.24 19.71
C ILE A 262 0.88 14.71 19.66
N LEU A 263 2.03 14.06 19.85
CA LEU A 263 2.10 12.60 19.83
C LEU A 263 1.34 11.95 20.99
N ALA A 264 1.38 12.54 22.19
CA ALA A 264 0.72 11.99 23.37
C ALA A 264 -0.81 12.08 23.31
N GLU A 265 -1.35 13.18 22.80
CA GLU A 265 -2.80 13.47 22.81
C GLU A 265 -3.52 13.07 21.50
N SER A 266 -2.77 12.74 20.44
CA SER A 266 -3.38 12.39 19.15
C SER A 266 -3.81 10.93 19.06
N LYS A 267 -4.83 10.68 18.24
CA LYS A 267 -5.20 9.31 17.84
C LYS A 267 -4.21 8.84 16.78
N ILE A 268 -3.54 7.74 17.07
CA ILE A 268 -2.54 7.13 16.19
C ILE A 268 -3.08 5.82 15.61
N LYS A 269 -2.99 5.69 14.28
CA LYS A 269 -3.28 4.43 13.57
C LYS A 269 -2.07 4.02 12.74
N ILE A 270 -1.61 2.78 12.92
CA ILE A 270 -0.46 2.22 12.20
C ILE A 270 -0.91 0.96 11.48
N SER A 271 -0.43 0.79 10.25
CA SER A 271 -0.57 -0.43 9.49
C SER A 271 0.74 -0.72 8.78
N SER A 272 1.26 -1.94 8.88
CA SER A 272 2.50 -2.34 8.23
C SER A 272 2.33 -3.64 7.43
N ILE A 273 3.13 -3.76 6.38
CA ILE A 273 3.26 -4.96 5.55
C ILE A 273 4.76 -5.29 5.47
N GLY A 274 5.12 -6.54 5.75
CA GLY A 274 6.51 -6.99 5.73
C GLY A 274 7.39 -6.32 6.78
N GLY A 275 8.67 -6.64 6.75
CA GLY A 275 9.64 -6.22 7.76
C GLY A 275 9.48 -6.98 9.08
N ASP A 276 10.24 -6.54 10.09
CA ASP A 276 10.22 -7.13 11.41
C ASP A 276 9.02 -6.61 12.24
N ALA A 277 8.16 -7.53 12.66
CA ALA A 277 7.03 -7.24 13.52
C ALA A 277 7.48 -6.75 14.90
N GLU A 278 8.58 -7.26 15.44
CA GLU A 278 9.13 -6.81 16.73
C GLU A 278 9.63 -5.38 16.65
N ALA A 279 10.33 -5.01 15.58
CA ALA A 279 10.75 -3.62 15.35
C ALA A 279 9.55 -2.66 15.27
N THR A 280 8.46 -3.09 14.63
CA THR A 280 7.21 -2.31 14.58
C THR A 280 6.59 -2.15 15.97
N LEU A 281 6.50 -3.23 16.75
CA LEU A 281 5.95 -3.23 18.10
C LEU A 281 6.83 -2.44 19.08
N ALA A 282 8.15 -2.51 18.95
CA ALA A 282 9.10 -1.77 19.75
C ALA A 282 8.93 -0.28 19.55
N MET A 283 8.84 0.17 18.28
CA MET A 283 8.53 1.57 17.94
C MET A 283 7.20 2.03 18.56
N ILE A 284 6.15 1.21 18.47
CA ILE A 284 4.84 1.54 19.07
C ILE A 284 4.94 1.68 20.59
N ARG A 285 5.69 0.80 21.26
CA ARG A 285 5.84 0.81 22.71
C ARG A 285 6.73 1.94 23.22
N SER A 286 7.80 2.24 22.49
CA SER A 286 8.78 3.26 22.88
C SER A 286 8.35 4.67 22.48
N GLY A 287 7.49 4.81 21.47
CA GLY A 287 7.20 6.09 20.83
C GLY A 287 8.40 6.66 20.06
N ASP A 288 9.48 5.90 19.94
CA ASP A 288 10.70 6.25 19.22
C ASP A 288 10.64 5.69 17.80
N TRP A 289 10.13 6.53 16.90
CA TRP A 289 9.93 6.25 15.49
C TRP A 289 11.22 5.91 14.76
N SER A 290 12.36 6.44 15.23
CA SER A 290 13.66 6.20 14.60
C SER A 290 14.03 4.72 14.57
N GLN A 291 13.56 3.92 15.55
CA GLN A 291 13.88 2.50 15.70
C GLN A 291 13.35 1.62 14.56
N TYR A 292 12.22 2.00 13.95
CA TYR A 292 11.69 1.25 12.80
C TYR A 292 12.57 1.42 11.56
N PHE A 293 13.20 2.59 11.43
CA PHE A 293 13.91 3.01 10.23
C PHE A 293 15.44 2.80 10.29
N THR A 294 16.02 2.71 11.49
CA THR A 294 17.47 2.46 11.67
C THR A 294 17.85 0.99 11.52
N ASN A 295 16.91 0.07 11.74
CA ASN A 295 17.15 -1.36 11.58
C ASN A 295 17.02 -1.78 10.11
N ASN A 296 18.08 -2.39 9.58
CA ASN A 296 18.05 -3.10 8.29
C ASN A 296 17.21 -4.37 8.44
N ALA A 297 16.05 -4.39 7.81
CA ALA A 297 15.20 -5.57 7.78
C ALA A 297 15.86 -6.67 6.91
N PRO A 298 15.93 -7.93 7.36
CA PRO A 298 16.49 -9.02 6.57
C PRO A 298 15.60 -9.29 5.33
N LEU A 299 16.18 -9.76 4.23
CA LEU A 299 15.44 -10.07 2.99
C LEU A 299 14.28 -11.05 3.21
N SER A 300 14.47 -12.00 4.14
CA SER A 300 13.44 -12.97 4.54
C SER A 300 12.19 -12.35 5.20
N SER A 301 12.27 -11.11 5.69
CA SER A 301 11.12 -10.40 6.27
C SER A 301 10.29 -9.65 5.22
N ALA A 302 10.75 -9.58 3.97
CA ALA A 302 10.04 -8.86 2.93
C ALA A 302 8.72 -9.57 2.58
N ALA A 303 7.67 -8.78 2.37
CA ALA A 303 6.37 -9.23 1.90
C ALA A 303 6.11 -8.67 0.50
N PRO A 304 5.27 -9.33 -0.32
CA PRO A 304 4.90 -8.79 -1.62
C PRO A 304 4.11 -7.50 -1.43
N LEU A 305 4.60 -6.41 -2.02
CA LEU A 305 4.01 -5.08 -1.93
C LEU A 305 3.19 -4.76 -3.16
N SER A 306 3.67 -5.09 -4.36
CA SER A 306 2.98 -4.78 -5.60
C SER A 306 3.20 -5.80 -6.72
N TYR A 307 2.25 -5.85 -7.64
CA TYR A 307 2.19 -6.81 -8.74
C TYR A 307 2.10 -6.10 -10.09
N THR A 308 2.78 -6.65 -11.10
CA THR A 308 2.63 -6.24 -12.49
C THR A 308 2.08 -7.40 -13.30
N PHE A 309 0.91 -7.18 -13.88
CA PHE A 309 0.23 -8.13 -14.76
C PHE A 309 0.52 -7.80 -16.22
N ARG A 310 0.74 -8.82 -17.05
CA ARG A 310 0.89 -8.66 -18.50
C ARG A 310 -0.12 -9.53 -19.23
N ASN A 311 -0.67 -9.01 -20.32
CA ASN A 311 -1.49 -9.79 -21.24
C ASN A 311 -0.64 -10.92 -21.83
N LEU A 312 -1.11 -12.16 -21.71
CA LEU A 312 -0.37 -13.31 -22.23
C LEU A 312 -0.26 -13.27 -23.76
N GLY A 313 -1.25 -12.68 -24.43
CA GLY A 313 -1.33 -12.61 -25.88
C GLY A 313 -0.25 -11.78 -26.57
N ASP A 314 0.13 -10.64 -25.97
CA ASP A 314 1.02 -9.65 -26.59
C ASP A 314 2.11 -9.11 -25.65
N GLY A 315 2.12 -9.54 -24.38
CA GLY A 315 3.07 -9.10 -23.37
C GLY A 315 2.85 -7.67 -22.87
N SER A 316 1.83 -6.94 -23.34
CA SER A 316 1.53 -5.58 -22.88
C SER A 316 1.14 -5.56 -21.39
N ILE A 317 1.41 -4.46 -20.69
CA ILE A 317 1.00 -4.33 -19.28
C ILE A 317 -0.52 -4.26 -19.21
N ALA A 318 -1.13 -5.16 -18.42
CA ALA A 318 -2.55 -5.15 -18.14
C ALA A 318 -2.84 -4.12 -17.04
N SER A 319 -2.75 -2.83 -17.38
CA SER A 319 -3.05 -1.74 -16.46
C SER A 319 -4.56 -1.60 -16.21
N VAL A 320 -4.93 -1.26 -14.97
CA VAL A 320 -6.31 -0.92 -14.60
C VAL A 320 -6.33 0.55 -14.19
N THR A 321 -7.22 1.33 -14.81
CA THR A 321 -7.46 2.71 -14.40
C THR A 321 -8.35 2.72 -13.17
N GLU A 322 -7.94 3.46 -12.14
CA GLU A 322 -8.74 3.65 -10.94
C GLU A 322 -9.19 5.09 -10.85
N ALA A 323 -10.46 5.28 -10.51
CA ALA A 323 -11.02 6.58 -10.21
C ALA A 323 -11.77 6.51 -8.88
N THR A 324 -11.62 7.54 -8.04
CA THR A 324 -12.38 7.69 -6.81
C THR A 324 -12.89 9.10 -6.66
N GLU A 325 -14.08 9.23 -6.07
CA GLU A 325 -14.65 10.50 -5.67
C GLU A 325 -14.52 10.66 -4.16
N TYR A 326 -14.14 11.85 -3.72
CA TYR A 326 -14.03 12.18 -2.31
C TYR A 326 -14.35 13.64 -2.06
N ASN A 327 -14.72 13.94 -0.82
CA ASN A 327 -15.06 15.28 -0.41
C ASN A 327 -13.93 15.87 0.43
N ILE A 328 -13.43 17.04 0.04
CA ILE A 328 -12.60 17.87 0.90
C ILE A 328 -13.54 18.68 1.78
N ARG A 329 -13.43 18.49 3.09
CA ARG A 329 -14.16 19.25 4.10
C ARG A 329 -13.20 20.22 4.78
N SER A 330 -13.43 21.51 4.59
CA SER A 330 -12.73 22.57 5.31
C SER A 330 -13.66 23.13 6.39
N CYS A 331 -13.21 23.14 7.65
CA CYS A 331 -13.99 23.70 8.76
C CYS A 331 -13.21 24.83 9.42
N THR A 332 -13.83 26.01 9.52
CA THR A 332 -13.26 27.16 10.22
C THR A 332 -13.95 27.34 11.56
N ALA A 333 -13.15 27.38 12.62
CA ALA A 333 -13.63 27.73 13.96
C ALA A 333 -14.07 29.20 14.00
N ARG A 334 -15.26 29.46 14.53
CA ARG A 334 -15.75 30.80 14.85
C ARG A 334 -16.04 30.85 16.35
N GLN A 335 -15.46 31.83 17.04
CA GLN A 335 -15.86 32.13 18.41
C GLN A 335 -17.21 32.83 18.39
N GLU A 336 -18.17 32.33 19.15
CA GLU A 336 -19.41 33.05 19.35
C GLU A 336 -19.13 34.27 20.24
N THR A 337 -19.28 35.46 19.66
CA THR A 337 -19.37 36.70 20.45
C THR A 337 -20.77 36.74 21.06
N PRO A 338 -20.93 36.90 22.38
CA PRO A 338 -22.25 37.00 22.98
C PRO A 338 -23.05 38.15 22.36
N GLY A 339 -24.17 37.85 21.69
CA GLY A 339 -25.11 38.85 21.17
C GLY A 339 -25.27 38.93 19.64
N THR A 340 -24.47 38.22 18.84
CA THR A 340 -24.61 38.21 17.38
C THR A 340 -25.32 36.94 16.89
N PHE A 341 -26.63 37.04 16.65
CA PHE A 341 -27.38 36.01 15.94
C PHE A 341 -27.03 36.07 14.45
N ASN A 342 -26.23 35.11 13.98
CA ASN A 342 -26.07 34.90 12.54
C ASN A 342 -27.14 33.92 12.08
N PHE A 343 -28.11 34.42 11.31
CA PHE A 343 -29.05 33.58 10.59
C PHE A 343 -28.26 32.71 9.61
N LEU A 344 -28.41 31.39 9.71
CA LEU A 344 -27.95 30.47 8.68
C LEU A 344 -28.80 30.75 7.44
N ASP A 345 -28.18 31.25 6.36
CA ASP A 345 -28.83 31.26 5.06
C ASP A 345 -29.17 29.82 4.70
N ALA A 346 -30.48 29.53 4.67
CA ALA A 346 -30.99 28.30 4.10
C ALA A 346 -30.60 28.27 2.62
N GLN A 347 -29.68 27.39 2.25
CA GLN A 347 -29.38 27.11 0.85
C GLN A 347 -30.00 25.77 0.46
N ASN A 348 -30.87 25.85 -0.56
CA ASN A 348 -31.50 24.75 -1.28
C ASN A 348 -30.49 23.84 -1.98
#